data_AF-A0A7C3BRM1-F1
#
_entry.id   AF-A0A7C3BRM1-F1
#
_cell.length_a   1.000
_cell.length_b   1.000
_cell.length_c   1.000
_cell.angle_alpha   90.00
_cell.angle_beta   90.00
_cell.angle_gamma   90.00
#
_symmetry.space_group_name_H-M   'P 1'
#
loop_
_entity.id
_entity.type
_entity.pdbx_description
1 polymer ?
#
loop_
_entity_poly.entity_id
_entity_poly.type
_entity_poly.pdbx_seq_one_letter_code
_entity_poly.pdbx_strand_id
1 'polypeptide(L)' 'MSSGRKNVKEMHLGSGFAGQKQRAALTISAARNAGVNAGVNTDIDGEFRPKESGYDIGADEFGQQWDIYLPLVVKN' A
#
# COMPACT_ATOMS: atom_id res chain seq x y z
N MET A 1 24.60 22.43 -35.58
CA MET A 1 23.47 22.18 -34.65
C MET A 1 22.50 21.23 -35.34
N SER A 2 22.66 19.92 -35.13
CA SER A 2 21.82 18.90 -35.77
C SER A 2 20.58 18.68 -34.91
N SER A 3 19.41 19.11 -35.40
CA SER A 3 18.13 18.93 -34.74
C SER A 3 17.61 17.51 -34.98
N GLY A 4 17.92 16.59 -34.07
CA GLY A 4 17.39 15.23 -34.07
C GLY A 4 15.88 15.21 -33.82
N ARG A 5 15.09 15.10 -34.88
CA ARG A 5 13.66 14.77 -34.78
C ARG A 5 13.54 13.30 -34.40
N LYS A 6 13.10 13.01 -33.17
CA LYS A 6 12.77 11.64 -32.74
C LYS A 6 11.61 11.13 -33.58
N ASN A 7 11.69 9.88 -34.03
CA ASN A 7 10.65 9.24 -34.83
C ASN A 7 9.33 9.22 -34.05
N VAL A 8 8.23 9.64 -34.66
CA VAL A 8 6.91 9.81 -33.99
C VAL A 8 6.38 8.49 -33.39
N LYS A 9 6.90 7.33 -33.84
CA LYS A 9 6.62 6.02 -33.23
C LYS A 9 7.17 5.85 -31.80
N GLU A 10 8.17 6.64 -31.41
CA GLU A 10 8.69 6.68 -30.04
C GLU A 10 7.91 7.63 -29.13
N MET A 11 7.03 8.47 -29.71
CA MET A 11 6.25 9.47 -28.95
C MET A 11 5.03 8.86 -28.24
N HIS A 12 4.58 7.66 -28.64
CA HIS A 12 3.48 6.95 -27.97
C HIS A 12 3.97 5.96 -26.89
N LEU A 13 5.30 5.83 -26.75
CA LEU A 13 5.96 5.14 -25.65
C LEU A 13 6.76 6.17 -24.84
N GLY A 14 6.12 7.31 -24.56
CA GLY A 14 6.65 8.28 -23.60
C GLY A 14 6.66 7.66 -22.22
N SER A 15 7.79 7.03 -21.85
CA SER A 15 8.08 6.47 -20.51
C SER A 15 6.93 5.69 -19.88
N GLY A 16 6.08 5.10 -20.72
CA GLY A 16 4.91 4.35 -20.31
C GLY A 16 5.39 3.04 -19.75
N PHE A 17 5.49 2.96 -18.43
CA PHE A 17 5.40 1.74 -17.63
C PHE A 17 6.13 0.52 -18.20
N ALA A 18 7.26 0.72 -18.89
CA ALA A 18 8.09 -0.31 -19.46
C ALA A 18 8.85 -0.96 -18.29
N GLY A 19 8.14 -1.81 -17.55
CA GLY A 19 8.70 -2.53 -16.41
C GLY A 19 7.82 -2.64 -15.18
N GLN A 20 6.60 -2.06 -15.13
CA GLN A 20 5.70 -2.33 -14.01
C GLN A 20 5.00 -3.70 -14.18
N LYS A 21 5.81 -4.77 -14.27
CA LYS A 21 5.38 -6.06 -13.77
C LYS A 21 5.09 -5.84 -12.28
N GLN A 22 3.83 -5.69 -11.95
CA GLN A 22 3.28 -5.85 -10.61
C GLN A 22 3.59 -7.28 -10.15
N ARG A 23 4.85 -7.51 -9.77
CA ARG A 23 5.33 -8.70 -9.07
C ARG A 23 5.97 -8.22 -7.76
N ALA A 24 5.26 -7.34 -7.06
CA ALA A 24 5.48 -7.07 -5.64
C ALA A 24 4.87 -8.24 -4.83
N ALA A 25 5.36 -9.45 -5.08
CA ALA A 25 4.81 -10.69 -4.53
C ALA A 25 5.89 -11.44 -3.75
N LEU A 26 6.46 -10.76 -2.74
CA LEU A 26 6.75 -11.29 -1.41
C LEU A 26 7.31 -10.14 -0.55
N THR A 27 6.47 -9.59 0.32
CA THR A 27 6.89 -8.89 1.56
C THR A 27 7.47 -7.47 1.49
N ILE A 28 7.34 -6.68 0.41
CA ILE A 28 7.52 -5.21 0.49
C ILE A 28 6.56 -4.47 -0.46
N SER A 29 5.41 -4.03 0.04
CA SER A 29 4.57 -3.06 -0.68
C SER A 29 5.14 -1.65 -0.50
N ALA A 30 5.06 -0.81 -1.53
CA ALA A 30 5.42 0.62 -1.42
C ALA A 30 4.53 1.38 -0.42
N ALA A 31 3.37 0.83 -0.08
CA ALA A 31 2.49 1.37 0.94
C ALA A 31 3.03 1.16 2.37
N ARG A 32 3.91 0.17 2.58
CA ARG A 32 4.30 -0.24 3.93
C ARG A 32 5.21 0.79 4.61
N ASN A 33 4.90 1.19 5.84
CA ASN A 33 5.63 2.18 6.64
C ASN A 33 5.84 3.52 5.91
N ALA A 34 5.00 3.86 4.93
CA ALA A 34 5.13 5.05 4.09
C ALA A 34 4.18 6.19 4.51
N GLY A 35 3.28 5.93 5.45
CA GLY A 35 2.34 6.88 6.01
C GLY A 35 2.94 7.78 7.10
N VAL A 36 2.13 8.74 7.55
CA VAL A 36 2.46 9.66 8.65
C VAL A 36 1.39 9.59 9.73
N ASN A 37 1.72 10.00 10.95
CA ASN A 37 0.72 10.08 12.02
C ASN A 37 -0.33 11.16 11.70
N ALA A 38 -1.53 10.73 11.34
CA ALA A 38 -2.67 11.59 11.04
C ALA A 38 -3.62 11.81 12.24
N GLY A 39 -3.27 11.32 13.43
CA GLY A 39 -4.16 11.32 14.60
C GLY A 39 -5.29 10.29 14.51
N VAL A 40 -5.12 9.25 13.69
CA VAL A 40 -6.06 8.15 13.49
C VAL A 40 -5.47 6.89 14.11
N ASN A 41 -6.12 6.38 15.15
CA ASN A 41 -5.60 5.27 15.96
C ASN A 41 -6.23 3.92 15.61
N THR A 42 -7.29 3.92 14.80
CA THR A 42 -8.01 2.71 14.37
C THR A 42 -8.40 2.83 12.90
N ASP A 43 -8.41 1.72 12.18
CA ASP A 43 -8.93 1.68 10.81
C ASP A 43 -10.44 1.37 10.74
N ILE A 44 -10.92 1.01 9.55
CA ILE A 44 -12.33 0.80 9.26
C ILE A 44 -12.91 -0.44 9.94
N ASP A 45 -12.08 -1.44 10.21
CA ASP A 45 -12.48 -2.68 10.86
C ASP A 45 -12.21 -2.64 12.37
N GLY A 46 -11.71 -1.51 12.87
CA GLY A 46 -11.41 -1.28 14.28
C GLY A 46 -10.03 -1.77 14.70
N GLU A 47 -9.17 -2.13 13.74
CA GLU A 47 -7.81 -2.56 14.00
C GLU A 47 -6.92 -1.36 14.39
N PHE A 48 -6.00 -1.57 15.33
CA PHE A 48 -5.11 -0.50 15.80
C PHE A 48 -4.09 -0.07 14.74
N ARG A 49 -3.79 1.25 14.71
CA ARG A 49 -2.70 1.84 13.91
C ARG A 49 -1.71 2.64 14.79
N PRO A 50 -0.39 2.59 14.51
CA PRO A 50 0.28 1.85 13.44
C PRO A 50 0.63 0.41 13.82
N LYS A 51 0.75 -0.50 12.85
CA LYS A 51 1.39 -1.81 13.09
C LYS A 51 2.89 -1.72 12.74
N GLU A 52 3.67 -2.63 13.32
CA GLU A 52 5.13 -2.72 13.08
C GLU A 52 5.90 -1.41 13.33
N SER A 53 6.51 -0.82 12.29
CA SER A 53 7.51 0.26 12.40
C SER A 53 7.00 1.63 11.95
N GLY A 54 5.75 1.75 11.51
CA GLY A 54 5.18 2.98 10.97
C GLY A 54 3.79 2.77 10.39
N TYR A 55 3.15 3.85 9.91
CA TYR A 55 1.84 3.75 9.29
C TYR A 55 1.97 3.27 7.85
N ASP A 56 1.08 2.39 7.43
CA ASP A 56 0.89 2.03 6.03
C ASP A 56 -0.06 3.03 5.34
N ILE A 57 0.15 3.24 4.03
CA ILE A 57 -0.80 4.00 3.20
C ILE A 57 -1.94 3.07 2.77
N GLY A 58 -3.16 3.36 3.19
CA GLY A 58 -4.35 2.62 2.78
C GLY A 58 -5.29 2.35 3.94
N ALA A 59 -6.27 1.46 3.71
CA ALA A 59 -7.22 1.04 4.73
C ALA A 59 -6.60 0.07 5.74
N ASP A 60 -5.73 -0.84 5.29
CA ASP A 60 -5.15 -1.90 6.13
C ASP A 60 -3.69 -1.59 6.52
N GLU A 61 -3.21 -2.21 7.60
CA GLU A 61 -1.78 -2.27 7.96
C GLU A 61 -1.24 -3.68 7.68
N PHE A 62 -0.02 -3.76 7.13
CA PHE A 62 0.69 -5.03 7.07
C PHE A 62 1.13 -5.48 8.47
N GLY A 63 0.72 -6.68 8.85
CA GLY A 63 1.09 -7.28 10.12
C GLY A 63 0.03 -8.28 10.57
N GLN A 64 0.38 -9.15 11.51
CA GLN A 64 -0.61 -10.07 12.09
C GLN A 64 -1.41 -9.38 13.19
N GLN A 65 -2.73 -9.53 13.12
CA GLN A 65 -3.64 -9.22 14.21
C GLN A 65 -4.28 -10.51 14.71
N TRP A 66 -4.22 -10.72 16.01
CA TRP A 66 -4.78 -11.91 16.66
C TRP A 66 -6.09 -11.53 17.35
N ASP A 67 -7.14 -11.36 16.56
CA ASP A 67 -8.48 -11.15 17.11
C ASP A 67 -9.04 -12.49 17.61
N ILE A 68 -9.26 -12.60 18.92
CA ILE A 68 -9.95 -13.73 19.51
C ILE A 68 -11.44 -13.42 19.51
N TYR A 69 -12.17 -14.01 18.56
CA TYR A 69 -13.63 -13.99 18.57
C TYR A 69 -14.16 -15.01 19.58
N LEU A 70 -14.35 -14.56 20.82
CA LEU A 70 -15.19 -15.29 21.76
C LEU A 70 -16.65 -15.05 21.41
N PRO A 71 -17.49 -16.09 21.20
CA PRO A 71 -18.93 -15.90 21.14
C PRO A 71 -19.39 -15.46 22.54
N LEU A 72 -19.47 -14.15 22.75
CA LEU A 72 -20.08 -13.56 23.94
C LEU A 72 -21.59 -13.79 23.86
N VAL A 73 -22.02 -15.02 24.13
CA VAL A 73 -23.41 -15.26 24.51
C VAL A 73 -23.52 -14.88 25.97
N VAL A 74 -23.91 -13.63 26.24
CA VAL A 74 -24.48 -13.28 27.54
C VAL A 74 -25.80 -14.05 27.65
N LYS A 75 -25.76 -15.18 28.37
CA LYS A 75 -26.97 -15.80 28.89
C LYS A 75 -27.29 -15.13 30.22
N ASN A 76 -28.45 -14.49 30.27
CA ASN A 76 -29.13 -14.13 31.52
C ASN A 76 -29.83 -15.36 32.09
#